data_AF-A0A2N5CC71-F1
#
_entry.id   AF-A0A2N5CC71-F1
#
_cell.length_a   1.000
_cell.length_b   1.000
_cell.length_c   1.000
_cell.angle_alpha   90.00
_cell.angle_beta   90.00
_cell.angle_gamma   90.00
#
_symmetry.space_group_name_H-M   'P 1'
#
loop_
_entity.id
_entity.type
_entity.pdbx_description
1 polymer ?
#
loop_
_entity_poly.entity_id
_entity_poly.type
_entity_poly.pdbx_seq_one_letter_code
_entity_poly.pdbx_strand_id
1 'polypeptide(L)'
;MALLGTVLLGDGVMLMGKGLLNFGVVLPVLIGLAALVLALRWDAIARWRRTRPRMQWLWRAGWIAFVLWVVSVAVFFRFIGSAATADTWRATTPAAVIVLGSGTPHCAISPTLKARLDTALALARSLPAMPAVPIVVSGGQDFGLQCAEADLMADYLIAQGLAPDRLIRESRSTSTDENLRFSRSLLAQHGVAATGPVVVVTSDFHLLRAERIARKAGFSSVTGVGAPTPLYLRYNAWLREYFAYISGWALGEY
;
A
#
# COMPACT_ATOMS: atom_id res chain seq x y z
N MET A 1 -18.44 -4.97 -23.38
CA MET A 1 -17.01 -4.80 -23.70
C MET A 1 -16.66 -3.35 -23.99
N ALA A 2 -17.36 -2.67 -24.92
CA ALA A 2 -17.12 -1.25 -25.19
C ALA A 2 -17.24 -0.36 -23.93
N LEU A 3 -18.37 -0.42 -23.21
CA LEU A 3 -18.58 0.37 -21.98
C LEU A 3 -17.48 0.12 -20.92
N LEU A 4 -17.22 -1.15 -20.60
CA LEU A 4 -16.14 -1.53 -19.67
C LEU A 4 -14.78 -0.99 -20.12
N GLY A 5 -14.48 -1.13 -21.42
CA GLY A 5 -13.24 -0.65 -22.01
C GLY A 5 -13.06 0.84 -21.88
N THR A 6 -14.11 1.61 -22.16
CA THR A 6 -14.12 3.07 -22.02
C THR A 6 -13.94 3.50 -20.57
N VAL A 7 -14.62 2.86 -19.61
CA VAL A 7 -14.52 3.18 -18.18
C VAL A 7 -13.10 2.93 -17.67
N LEU A 8 -12.53 1.74 -17.93
CA LEU A 8 -11.18 1.40 -17.46
C LEU A 8 -10.10 2.29 -18.09
N LEU A 9 -10.25 2.59 -19.38
CA LEU A 9 -9.32 3.48 -20.08
C LEU A 9 -9.41 4.91 -19.54
N GLY A 10 -10.63 5.43 -19.35
CA GLY A 10 -10.87 6.78 -18.83
C GLY A 10 -10.33 6.98 -17.41
N ASP A 11 -10.62 6.05 -16.49
CA ASP A 11 -10.10 6.08 -15.12
C ASP A 11 -8.56 6.07 -15.11
N GLY A 12 -7.97 5.14 -15.86
CA GLY A 12 -6.52 5.03 -15.94
C GLY A 12 -5.85 6.27 -16.52
N VAL A 13 -6.37 6.82 -17.62
CA VAL A 13 -5.85 8.08 -18.21
C VAL A 13 -5.98 9.25 -17.22
N MET A 14 -7.09 9.36 -16.49
CA MET A 14 -7.25 10.38 -15.45
C MET A 14 -6.18 10.26 -14.36
N LEU A 15 -5.88 9.04 -13.90
CA LEU A 15 -4.86 8.80 -12.88
C LEU A 15 -3.44 9.05 -13.41
N MET A 16 -3.14 8.64 -14.64
CA MET A 16 -1.86 8.93 -15.30
C MET A 16 -1.65 10.44 -15.45
N GLY A 17 -2.70 11.20 -15.77
CA GLY A 17 -2.67 12.67 -15.81
C GLY A 17 -2.37 13.33 -14.46
N LYS A 18 -2.59 12.61 -13.35
CA LYS A 18 -2.19 13.01 -11.98
C LYS A 18 -0.78 12.52 -11.60
N GLY A 19 -0.01 11.99 -12.55
CA GLY A 19 1.34 11.46 -12.32
C GLY A 19 1.39 10.05 -11.72
N LEU A 20 0.26 9.34 -11.62
CA LEU A 20 0.20 8.01 -11.01
C LEU A 20 0.51 6.92 -12.03
N LEU A 21 1.80 6.71 -12.28
CA LEU A 21 2.29 5.67 -13.19
C LEU A 21 2.74 4.45 -12.40
N ASN A 22 1.83 3.50 -12.19
CA ASN A 22 2.16 2.22 -11.56
C ASN A 22 1.36 1.08 -12.18
N PHE A 23 1.76 -0.16 -11.88
CA PHE A 23 1.16 -1.35 -12.46
C PHE A 23 -0.35 -1.47 -12.21
N GLY A 24 -0.82 -1.01 -11.04
CA GLY A 24 -2.24 -0.97 -10.69
C GLY A 24 -3.07 -0.05 -11.57
N VAL A 25 -2.46 0.95 -12.22
CA VAL A 25 -3.11 1.89 -13.16
C VAL A 25 -2.93 1.45 -14.61
N VAL A 26 -1.74 0.98 -14.98
CA VAL A 26 -1.41 0.58 -16.36
C VAL A 26 -2.19 -0.67 -16.79
N LEU A 27 -2.31 -1.67 -15.91
CA LEU A 27 -2.99 -2.93 -16.26
C LEU A 27 -4.48 -2.74 -16.62
N PRO A 28 -5.29 -2.01 -15.83
CA PRO A 28 -6.66 -1.67 -16.21
C PRO A 28 -6.76 -0.94 -17.56
N VAL A 29 -5.84 -0.03 -17.87
CA VAL A 29 -5.78 0.64 -19.19
C VAL A 29 -5.59 -0.37 -20.32
N LEU A 30 -4.65 -1.30 -20.18
CA LEU A 30 -4.40 -2.33 -21.20
C LEU A 30 -5.60 -3.27 -21.37
N ILE A 31 -6.24 -3.67 -20.27
CA ILE A 31 -7.48 -4.46 -20.30
C ILE A 31 -8.59 -3.65 -21.01
N GLY A 32 -8.69 -2.36 -20.72
CA GLY A 32 -9.66 -1.46 -21.33
C GLY A 32 -9.47 -1.34 -22.85
N LEU A 33 -8.23 -1.11 -23.30
CA LEU A 33 -7.87 -1.08 -24.72
C LEU A 33 -8.18 -2.41 -25.42
N ALA A 34 -7.82 -3.54 -24.80
CA ALA A 34 -8.16 -4.85 -25.33
C ALA A 34 -9.68 -5.04 -25.47
N ALA A 35 -10.46 -4.64 -24.47
CA ALA A 35 -11.92 -4.71 -24.50
C ALA A 35 -12.54 -3.83 -25.61
N LEU A 36 -11.96 -2.65 -25.88
CA LEU A 36 -12.37 -1.79 -26.98
C LEU A 36 -12.07 -2.42 -28.33
N VAL A 37 -10.85 -2.95 -28.54
CA VAL A 37 -10.48 -3.66 -29.78
C VAL A 37 -11.38 -4.87 -30.01
N LEU A 38 -11.67 -5.64 -28.95
CA LEU A 38 -12.60 -6.77 -29.02
C LEU A 38 -14.00 -6.34 -29.41
N ALA A 39 -14.49 -5.20 -28.92
CA ALA A 39 -15.79 -4.67 -29.27
C ALA A 39 -15.84 -4.18 -30.73
N LEU A 40 -14.82 -3.44 -31.18
CA LEU A 40 -14.74 -2.88 -32.54
C LEU A 40 -14.54 -3.96 -33.62
N ARG A 41 -13.84 -5.04 -33.28
CA ARG A 41 -13.50 -6.12 -34.22
C ARG A 41 -14.31 -7.39 -33.99
N TRP A 42 -15.41 -7.31 -33.24
CA TRP A 42 -16.16 -8.48 -32.78
C TRP A 42 -16.55 -9.42 -33.93
N ASP A 43 -17.13 -8.91 -35.01
CA ASP A 43 -17.62 -9.76 -36.11
C ASP A 43 -16.48 -10.50 -36.83
N ALA A 44 -15.34 -9.83 -37.02
CA ALA A 44 -14.15 -10.44 -37.61
C ALA A 44 -13.59 -11.55 -36.70
N ILE A 45 -13.50 -11.28 -35.40
CA ILE A 45 -13.01 -12.24 -34.39
C ILE A 45 -13.97 -13.43 -34.26
N ALA A 46 -15.29 -13.17 -34.28
CA ALA A 46 -16.31 -14.21 -34.18
C ALA A 46 -16.27 -15.15 -35.39
N ARG A 47 -16.14 -14.62 -36.62
CA ARG A 47 -15.96 -15.43 -37.83
C ARG A 47 -14.69 -16.26 -37.77
N TRP A 48 -13.56 -15.64 -37.45
CA TRP A 48 -12.26 -16.32 -37.34
C TRP A 48 -12.27 -17.47 -36.32
N ARG A 49 -12.93 -17.27 -35.16
CA ARG A 49 -13.07 -18.32 -34.14
C ARG A 49 -13.93 -19.50 -34.61
N ARG A 50 -15.02 -19.23 -35.34
CA ARG A 50 -15.93 -20.27 -35.83
C ARG A 50 -15.30 -21.15 -36.92
N THR A 51 -14.40 -20.60 -37.74
CA THR A 51 -13.73 -21.36 -38.81
C THR A 51 -12.52 -22.16 -38.34
N ARG A 52 -12.05 -21.96 -37.09
CA ARG A 52 -10.85 -22.61 -36.55
C ARG A 52 -11.12 -23.23 -35.16
N PRO A 53 -11.44 -24.54 -35.06
CA PRO A 53 -11.80 -25.20 -33.80
C PRO A 53 -10.76 -25.03 -32.67
N ARG A 54 -9.46 -25.10 -33.00
CA ARG A 54 -8.36 -24.85 -32.05
C ARG A 54 -8.43 -23.45 -31.44
N MET A 55 -8.75 -22.43 -32.24
CA MET A 55 -8.86 -21.04 -31.76
C MET A 55 -10.09 -20.83 -30.89
N GLN A 56 -11.19 -21.54 -31.17
CA GLN A 56 -12.36 -21.53 -30.30
C GLN A 56 -12.07 -22.14 -28.93
N TRP A 57 -11.27 -23.21 -28.87
CA TRP A 57 -10.81 -23.79 -27.61
C TRP A 57 -9.90 -22.83 -26.85
N LEU A 58 -8.86 -22.27 -27.49
CA LEU A 58 -7.96 -21.29 -26.86
C LEU A 58 -8.71 -20.06 -26.34
N TRP A 59 -9.70 -19.58 -27.09
CA TRP A 59 -10.55 -18.48 -26.65
C TRP A 59 -11.32 -18.83 -25.36
N ARG A 60 -11.93 -20.02 -25.31
CA ARG A 60 -12.66 -20.47 -24.10
C ARG A 60 -11.70 -20.61 -22.92
N ALA A 61 -10.55 -21.25 -23.12
CA ALA A 61 -9.53 -21.40 -22.10
C ALA A 61 -9.02 -20.03 -21.59
N GLY A 62 -8.78 -19.08 -22.49
CA GLY A 62 -8.37 -17.71 -22.15
C GLY A 62 -9.41 -16.97 -21.31
N TRP A 63 -10.70 -17.06 -21.65
CA TRP A 63 -11.77 -16.46 -20.85
C TRP A 63 -11.94 -17.14 -19.49
N ILE A 64 -11.81 -18.47 -19.42
CA ILE A 64 -11.82 -19.19 -18.14
C ILE A 64 -10.67 -18.71 -17.27
N ALA A 65 -9.44 -18.64 -17.80
CA ALA A 65 -8.27 -18.14 -17.09
C ALA A 65 -8.46 -16.68 -16.63
N PHE A 66 -9.02 -15.82 -17.48
CA PHE A 66 -9.31 -14.43 -17.13
C PHE A 66 -10.34 -14.33 -15.99
N VAL A 67 -11.43 -15.11 -16.04
CA VAL A 67 -12.44 -15.14 -14.97
C VAL A 67 -11.84 -15.66 -13.68
N LEU A 68 -11.05 -16.74 -13.72
CA LEU A 68 -10.36 -17.27 -12.54
C LEU A 68 -9.42 -16.22 -11.93
N TRP A 69 -8.68 -15.49 -12.76
CA TRP A 69 -7.84 -14.38 -12.32
C TRP A 69 -8.67 -13.27 -11.65
N VAL A 70 -9.76 -12.80 -12.26
CA VAL A 70 -10.65 -11.78 -11.67
C VAL A 70 -11.22 -12.27 -10.33
N VAL A 71 -11.63 -13.53 -10.23
CA VAL A 71 -12.11 -14.14 -8.97
C VAL A 71 -11.00 -14.10 -7.91
N SER A 72 -9.76 -14.46 -8.26
CA SER A 72 -8.64 -14.38 -7.33
C SER A 72 -8.37 -12.96 -6.83
N VAL A 73 -8.49 -11.95 -7.70
CA VAL A 73 -8.33 -10.53 -7.34
C VAL A 73 -9.45 -10.11 -6.38
N ALA A 74 -10.70 -10.50 -6.66
CA ALA A 74 -11.84 -10.21 -5.80
C ALA A 74 -11.72 -10.87 -4.42
N VAL A 75 -11.24 -12.13 -4.35
CA VAL A 75 -10.95 -12.82 -3.09
C VAL A 75 -9.86 -12.08 -2.32
N PHE A 76 -8.77 -11.68 -2.99
CA PHE A 76 -7.71 -10.89 -2.36
C PHE A 76 -8.21 -9.54 -1.84
N PHE A 77 -9.05 -8.84 -2.60
CA PHE A 77 -9.65 -7.56 -2.18
C PHE A 77 -10.50 -7.73 -0.93
N ARG A 78 -11.30 -8.80 -0.85
CA ARG A 78 -12.06 -9.14 0.36
C ARG A 78 -11.12 -9.41 1.54
N PHE A 79 -10.05 -10.16 1.30
CA PHE A 79 -9.06 -10.51 2.32
C PHE A 79 -8.36 -9.28 2.91
N ILE A 80 -7.78 -8.40 2.09
CA ILE A 80 -7.13 -7.17 2.59
C ILE A 80 -8.14 -6.19 3.19
N GLY A 81 -9.36 -6.13 2.65
CA GLY A 81 -10.43 -5.29 3.20
C GLY A 81 -10.84 -5.71 4.62
N SER A 82 -10.88 -7.01 4.91
CA SER A 82 -11.16 -7.50 6.27
C SER A 82 -10.01 -7.29 7.26
N ALA A 83 -8.76 -7.31 6.79
CA ALA A 83 -7.59 -7.11 7.64
C ALA A 83 -7.50 -5.66 8.14
N ALA A 84 -7.93 -4.70 7.34
CA ALA A 84 -7.87 -3.27 7.67
C ALA A 84 -8.85 -2.83 8.77
N THR A 85 -9.86 -3.65 9.12
CA THR A 85 -10.88 -3.32 10.13
C THR A 85 -10.60 -3.88 11.53
N ALA A 86 -9.51 -4.61 11.71
CA ALA A 86 -9.20 -5.25 12.99
C ALA A 86 -8.51 -4.26 13.95
N ASP A 87 -9.25 -3.75 14.94
CA ASP A 87 -8.74 -2.88 16.03
C ASP A 87 -7.92 -3.66 17.09
N THR A 88 -7.01 -4.52 16.66
CA THR A 88 -6.27 -5.44 17.55
C THR A 88 -5.20 -4.76 18.39
N TRP A 89 -4.83 -3.51 18.09
CA TRP A 89 -3.79 -2.76 18.81
C TRP A 89 -4.21 -2.31 20.21
N ARG A 90 -5.51 -2.31 20.54
CA ARG A 90 -6.02 -1.83 21.85
C ARG A 90 -5.80 -2.82 23.00
N ALA A 91 -5.31 -4.03 22.73
CA ALA A 91 -5.14 -5.06 23.74
C ALA A 91 -4.04 -4.74 24.77
N THR A 92 -2.99 -4.01 24.36
CA THR A 92 -1.85 -3.63 25.20
C THR A 92 -1.29 -2.28 24.77
N THR A 93 -0.70 -1.53 25.71
CA THR A 93 0.02 -0.30 25.37
C THR A 93 1.28 -0.66 24.57
N PRO A 94 1.47 -0.11 23.34
CA PRO A 94 2.66 -0.36 22.55
C PRO A 94 3.90 0.28 23.17
N ALA A 95 5.04 -0.38 23.00
CA ALA A 95 6.36 0.14 23.33
C ALA A 95 6.82 1.23 22.35
N ALA A 96 6.33 1.19 21.10
CA ALA A 96 6.55 2.21 20.09
C ALA A 96 5.47 2.18 19.00
N VAL A 97 5.30 3.32 18.32
CA VAL A 97 4.55 3.42 17.08
C VAL A 97 5.52 3.74 15.94
N ILE A 98 5.45 3.01 14.83
CA ILE A 98 6.23 3.27 13.62
C ILE A 98 5.25 3.66 12.52
N VAL A 99 5.39 4.87 11.98
CA VAL A 99 4.59 5.37 10.87
C VAL A 99 5.40 5.26 9.59
N LEU A 100 4.91 4.48 8.63
CA LEU A 100 5.59 4.26 7.36
C LEU A 100 5.22 5.33 6.34
N GLY A 101 6.24 5.83 5.63
CA GLY A 101 6.11 6.70 4.47
C GLY A 101 5.33 6.07 3.30
N SER A 102 4.78 6.91 2.43
CA SER A 102 4.03 6.56 1.23
C SER A 102 4.42 7.35 -0.02
N GLY A 103 5.50 8.12 0.05
CA GLY A 103 5.99 9.01 -1.01
C GLY A 103 5.50 10.44 -0.86
N THR A 104 6.38 11.38 -1.22
CA THR A 104 6.20 12.84 -1.06
C THR A 104 6.40 13.59 -2.37
N PRO A 105 5.51 13.42 -3.37
CA PRO A 105 5.68 14.08 -4.66
C PRO A 105 5.83 15.60 -4.47
N HIS A 106 6.86 16.17 -5.09
CA HIS A 106 7.20 17.60 -4.97
C HIS A 106 7.48 18.07 -3.54
N CYS A 107 8.02 17.21 -2.68
CA CYS A 107 8.28 17.52 -1.26
C CYS A 107 7.02 17.96 -0.50
N ALA A 108 5.86 17.42 -0.91
CA ALA A 108 4.57 17.70 -0.28
C ALA A 108 3.95 16.42 0.28
N ILE A 109 3.21 16.57 1.37
CA ILE A 109 2.47 15.47 1.99
C ILE A 109 1.34 15.06 1.06
N SER A 110 1.43 13.84 0.53
CA SER A 110 0.37 13.27 -0.31
C SER A 110 -0.89 13.00 0.51
N PRO A 111 -2.08 12.90 -0.12
CA PRO A 111 -3.31 12.54 0.59
C PRO A 111 -3.21 11.19 1.33
N THR A 112 -2.46 10.23 0.77
CA THR A 112 -2.19 8.94 1.40
C THR A 112 -1.30 9.10 2.63
N LEU A 113 -0.23 9.90 2.54
CA LEU A 113 0.66 10.16 3.66
C LEU A 113 -0.07 10.89 4.79
N LYS A 114 -0.86 11.91 4.43
CA LYS A 114 -1.70 12.65 5.39
C LYS A 114 -2.63 11.71 6.16
N ALA A 115 -3.31 10.80 5.47
CA ALA A 115 -4.19 9.83 6.13
C ALA A 115 -3.43 8.97 7.16
N ARG A 116 -2.21 8.52 6.83
CA ARG A 116 -1.36 7.77 7.77
C ARG A 116 -0.95 8.61 8.98
N LEU A 117 -0.56 9.87 8.76
CA LEU A 117 -0.18 10.79 9.81
C LEU A 117 -1.37 11.13 10.72
N ASP A 118 -2.56 11.35 10.16
CA ASP A 118 -3.79 11.59 10.91
C ASP A 118 -4.16 10.36 11.77
N THR A 119 -4.05 9.16 11.21
CA THR A 119 -4.25 7.90 11.96
C THR A 119 -3.22 7.76 13.08
N ALA A 120 -1.94 8.03 12.81
CA ALA A 120 -0.88 7.99 13.82
C ALA A 120 -1.12 9.01 14.93
N LEU A 121 -1.59 10.21 14.61
CA LEU A 121 -1.92 11.27 15.56
C LEU A 121 -3.12 10.90 16.45
N ALA A 122 -4.18 10.32 15.86
CA ALA A 122 -5.32 9.82 16.60
C ALA A 122 -4.90 8.71 17.58
N LEU A 123 -4.05 7.78 17.12
CA LEU A 123 -3.44 6.77 17.98
C LEU A 123 -2.62 7.42 19.10
N ALA A 124 -1.71 8.34 18.77
CA ALA A 124 -0.81 9.01 19.71
C ALA A 124 -1.55 9.73 20.85
N ARG A 125 -2.72 10.31 20.55
CA ARG A 125 -3.60 10.99 21.52
C ARG A 125 -4.33 10.03 22.44
N SER A 126 -4.54 8.78 22.02
CA SER A 126 -5.16 7.73 22.84
C SER A 126 -4.17 6.99 23.75
N LEU A 127 -2.86 7.17 23.51
CA LEU A 127 -1.81 6.52 24.29
C LEU A 127 -1.55 7.28 25.61
N PRO A 128 -1.04 6.61 26.66
CA PRO A 128 -0.69 7.24 27.91
C PRO A 128 0.29 8.40 27.70
N ALA A 129 0.11 9.48 28.46
CA ALA A 129 1.05 10.59 28.47
C ALA A 129 2.38 10.23 29.18
N MET A 130 2.33 9.30 30.14
CA MET A 130 3.49 8.86 30.94
C MET A 130 3.46 7.34 31.19
N PRO A 131 4.54 6.60 30.88
CA PRO A 131 5.67 7.04 30.06
C PRO A 131 5.20 7.34 28.62
N ALA A 132 5.77 8.38 28.01
CA ALA A 132 5.39 8.78 26.66
C ALA A 132 5.84 7.71 25.65
N VAL A 133 4.91 7.20 24.85
CA VAL A 133 5.23 6.23 23.80
C VAL A 133 5.91 6.94 22.62
N PRO A 134 7.13 6.52 22.23
CA PRO A 134 7.85 7.10 21.11
C PRO A 134 7.17 6.76 19.77
N ILE A 135 7.24 7.72 18.85
CA ILE A 135 6.67 7.67 17.52
C ILE A 135 7.79 7.84 16.50
N VAL A 136 8.11 6.77 15.79
CA VAL A 136 9.06 6.80 14.69
C VAL A 136 8.33 7.16 13.41
N VAL A 137 8.75 8.22 12.73
CA VAL A 137 8.36 8.49 11.33
C VAL A 137 9.49 8.01 10.43
N SER A 138 9.18 7.09 9.52
CA SER A 138 10.19 6.38 8.73
C SER A 138 9.90 6.45 7.24
N GLY A 139 10.83 7.08 6.53
CA GLY A 139 10.80 7.34 5.10
C GLY A 139 11.98 8.23 4.71
N GLY A 140 12.86 7.71 3.85
CA GLY A 140 14.01 8.45 3.36
C GLY A 140 13.70 9.40 2.21
N GLN A 141 14.72 9.65 1.39
CA GLN A 141 14.66 10.60 0.29
C GLN A 141 14.18 9.91 -0.99
N ASP A 142 13.05 10.36 -1.53
CA ASP A 142 12.58 9.92 -2.84
C ASP A 142 13.59 10.34 -3.93
N PHE A 143 13.77 9.48 -4.94
CA PHE A 143 14.72 9.75 -6.02
C PHE A 143 14.43 11.08 -6.72
N GLY A 144 15.44 11.95 -6.81
CA GLY A 144 15.34 13.26 -7.45
C GLY A 144 14.73 14.37 -6.59
N LEU A 145 14.31 14.08 -5.36
CA LEU A 145 13.91 15.10 -4.38
C LEU A 145 15.09 15.49 -3.49
N GLN A 146 14.99 16.64 -2.82
CA GLN A 146 16.00 17.13 -1.85
C GLN A 146 15.49 17.08 -0.39
N CYS A 147 14.30 16.55 -0.20
CA CYS A 147 13.66 16.39 1.10
C CYS A 147 13.61 14.90 1.49
N ALA A 148 13.78 14.61 2.76
CA ALA A 148 13.44 13.30 3.30
C ALA A 148 11.97 13.28 3.72
N GLU A 149 11.27 12.19 3.43
CA GLU A 149 9.86 12.02 3.77
C GLU A 149 9.64 12.11 5.30
N ALA A 150 10.53 11.53 6.10
CA ALA A 150 10.45 11.56 7.56
C ALA A 150 10.51 12.97 8.17
N ASP A 151 11.21 13.92 7.54
CA ASP A 151 11.25 15.31 8.03
C ASP A 151 9.89 15.99 7.81
N LEU A 152 9.29 15.83 6.62
CA LEU A 152 7.95 16.33 6.31
C LEU A 152 6.88 15.71 7.23
N MET A 153 7.00 14.41 7.52
CA MET A 153 6.14 13.70 8.44
C MET A 153 6.24 14.24 9.88
N ALA A 154 7.45 14.49 10.36
CA ALA A 154 7.69 15.03 11.69
C ALA A 154 7.12 16.45 11.82
N ASP A 155 7.41 17.33 10.85
CA ASP A 155 6.93 18.71 10.84
C ASP A 155 5.41 18.78 10.87
N TYR A 156 4.74 17.90 10.11
CA TYR A 156 3.29 17.78 10.15
C TYR A 156 2.77 17.39 11.53
N LEU A 157 3.31 16.34 12.14
CA LEU A 157 2.83 15.86 13.44
C LEU A 157 3.05 16.90 14.54
N ILE A 158 4.20 17.60 14.52
CA ILE A 158 4.50 18.70 15.45
C ILE A 158 3.51 19.85 15.24
N ALA A 159 3.26 20.26 14.00
CA ALA A 159 2.28 21.30 13.67
C ALA A 159 0.85 20.92 14.12
N GLN A 160 0.54 19.62 14.20
CA GLN A 160 -0.74 19.10 14.71
C GLN A 160 -0.76 18.86 16.23
N GLY A 161 0.27 19.29 16.95
CA GLY A 161 0.36 19.31 18.41
C GLY A 161 0.98 18.06 19.04
N LEU A 162 1.66 17.21 18.27
CA LEU A 162 2.46 16.13 18.85
C LEU A 162 3.74 16.70 19.49
N ALA A 163 4.03 16.29 20.71
CA ALA A 163 5.22 16.76 21.44
C ALA A 163 6.51 16.28 20.72
N PRO A 164 7.46 17.19 20.39
CA PRO A 164 8.65 16.85 19.60
C PRO A 164 9.57 15.80 20.24
N ASP A 165 9.61 15.73 21.56
CA ASP A 165 10.39 14.76 22.35
C ASP A 165 9.87 13.32 22.20
N ARG A 166 8.65 13.13 21.71
CA ARG A 166 8.09 11.81 21.37
C ARG A 166 8.51 11.34 19.97
N LEU A 167 9.04 12.21 19.12
CA LEU A 167 9.30 11.90 17.72
C LEU A 167 10.73 11.42 17.49
N ILE A 168 10.86 10.34 16.74
CA ILE A 168 12.12 9.82 16.21
C ILE A 168 12.01 9.84 14.68
N ARG A 169 13.03 10.40 14.01
CA ARG A 169 13.05 10.51 12.55
C ARG A 169 13.99 9.47 11.96
N GLU A 170 13.48 8.70 11.00
CA GLU A 170 14.27 7.76 10.21
C GLU A 170 14.20 8.19 8.74
N SER A 171 15.26 8.83 8.24
CA SER A 171 15.30 9.54 6.95
C SER A 171 16.24 8.90 5.92
N ARG A 172 16.67 7.65 6.10
CA ARG A 172 17.67 7.00 5.24
C ARG A 172 17.13 5.87 4.38
N SER A 173 15.98 5.33 4.74
CA SER A 173 15.37 4.20 4.06
C SER A 173 14.94 4.49 2.61
N THR A 174 15.07 3.47 1.77
CA THR A 174 14.59 3.47 0.38
C THR A 174 13.56 2.37 0.12
N SER A 175 13.29 1.55 1.14
CA SER A 175 12.33 0.44 1.07
C SER A 175 11.62 0.23 2.40
N THR A 176 10.52 -0.52 2.39
CA THR A 176 9.80 -0.88 3.61
C THR A 176 10.62 -1.78 4.54
N ASP A 177 11.51 -2.62 4.00
CA ASP A 177 12.46 -3.42 4.81
C ASP A 177 13.44 -2.50 5.55
N GLU A 178 14.04 -1.56 4.83
CA GLU A 178 14.95 -0.57 5.42
C GLU A 178 14.24 0.32 6.43
N ASN A 179 13.02 0.79 6.14
CA ASN A 179 12.21 1.54 7.09
C ASN A 179 12.17 0.83 8.45
N LEU A 180 11.78 -0.44 8.44
CA LEU A 180 11.56 -1.21 9.66
C LEU A 180 12.87 -1.60 10.34
N ARG A 181 13.92 -1.94 9.58
CA ARG A 181 15.25 -2.24 10.14
C ARG A 181 15.90 -1.02 10.77
N PHE A 182 15.87 0.12 10.10
CA PHE A 182 16.45 1.37 10.61
C PHE A 182 15.63 1.91 11.78
N SER A 183 14.30 1.83 11.72
CA SER A 183 13.42 2.13 12.86
C SER A 183 13.76 1.27 14.07
N ARG A 184 13.97 -0.04 13.88
CA ARG A 184 14.38 -0.94 14.97
C ARG A 184 15.72 -0.52 15.60
N SER A 185 16.71 -0.17 14.78
CA SER A 185 18.00 0.31 15.28
C SER A 185 17.87 1.62 16.06
N LEU A 186 17.04 2.56 15.60
CA LEU A 186 16.79 3.82 16.30
C LEU A 186 16.03 3.60 17.61
N LEU A 187 15.02 2.72 17.63
CA LEU A 187 14.30 2.35 18.84
C LEU A 187 15.21 1.74 19.90
N ALA A 188 16.13 0.86 19.49
CA ALA A 188 17.12 0.29 20.40
C ALA A 188 18.04 1.35 21.04
N GLN A 189 18.45 2.37 20.27
CA GLN A 189 19.24 3.50 20.78
C GLN A 189 18.47 4.34 21.81
N HIS A 190 17.14 4.33 21.75
CA HIS A 190 16.25 5.01 22.71
C HIS A 190 15.76 4.07 23.83
N GLY A 191 16.40 2.90 24.00
CA GLY A 191 16.07 1.96 25.08
C GLY A 191 14.80 1.14 24.85
N VAL A 192 14.21 1.17 23.65
CA VAL A 192 13.02 0.38 23.31
C VAL A 192 13.44 -0.97 22.71
N ALA A 193 13.15 -2.06 23.44
CA ALA A 193 13.45 -3.41 22.98
C ALA A 193 12.49 -3.87 21.87
N ALA A 194 13.03 -4.51 20.83
CA ALA A 194 12.25 -5.05 19.70
C ALA A 194 11.34 -6.24 20.08
N THR A 195 11.47 -6.76 21.30
CA THR A 195 10.59 -7.79 21.88
C THR A 195 9.28 -7.22 22.41
N GLY A 196 9.22 -5.91 22.66
CA GLY A 196 8.00 -5.23 23.08
C GLY A 196 6.97 -5.11 21.95
N PRO A 197 5.68 -4.88 22.29
CA PRO A 197 4.64 -4.68 21.29
C PRO A 197 4.89 -3.40 20.49
N VAL A 198 4.96 -3.50 19.17
CA VAL A 198 5.12 -2.35 18.26
C VAL A 198 3.89 -2.23 17.38
N VAL A 199 3.41 -0.99 17.23
CA VAL A 199 2.34 -0.68 16.28
C VAL A 199 2.94 -0.10 15.01
N VAL A 200 2.56 -0.65 13.86
CA VAL A 200 2.98 -0.14 12.54
C VAL A 200 1.79 0.53 11.86
N VAL A 201 1.86 1.84 11.67
CA VAL A 201 0.85 2.63 10.96
C VAL A 201 1.22 2.71 9.47
N THR A 202 0.32 2.23 8.62
CA THR A 202 0.47 2.30 7.15
C THR A 202 -0.90 2.32 6.47
N SER A 203 -0.98 2.32 5.14
CA SER A 203 -2.27 2.27 4.43
C SER A 203 -2.96 0.91 4.63
N ASP A 204 -4.30 0.92 4.65
CA ASP A 204 -5.17 -0.25 4.80
C ASP A 204 -4.75 -1.46 3.92
N PHE A 205 -4.45 -1.23 2.64
CA PHE A 205 -4.03 -2.28 1.71
C PHE A 205 -2.65 -2.86 2.00
N HIS A 206 -1.77 -2.09 2.63
CA HIS A 206 -0.36 -2.45 2.82
C HIS A 206 -0.09 -3.15 4.15
N LEU A 207 -1.09 -3.21 5.02
CA LEU A 207 -0.96 -3.67 6.40
C LEU A 207 -0.33 -5.06 6.51
N LEU A 208 -0.86 -6.02 5.75
CA LEU A 208 -0.44 -7.42 5.81
C LEU A 208 1.04 -7.60 5.43
N ARG A 209 1.49 -6.90 4.38
CA ARG A 209 2.88 -6.93 3.95
C ARG A 209 3.77 -6.24 4.98
N ALA A 210 3.40 -5.05 5.43
CA ALA A 210 4.17 -4.29 6.43
C ALA A 210 4.40 -5.08 7.73
N GLU A 211 3.37 -5.77 8.24
CA GLU A 211 3.53 -6.61 9.44
C GLU A 211 4.49 -7.78 9.24
N ARG A 212 4.46 -8.43 8.06
CA ARG A 212 5.38 -9.53 7.76
C ARG A 212 6.82 -9.03 7.64
N ILE A 213 7.01 -7.90 6.97
CA ILE A 213 8.32 -7.24 6.88
C ILE A 213 8.83 -6.87 8.27
N ALA A 214 7.95 -6.37 9.15
CA ALA A 214 8.34 -6.00 10.50
C ALA A 214 8.79 -7.23 11.32
N ARG A 215 8.06 -8.35 11.21
CA ARG A 215 8.48 -9.62 11.82
C ARG A 215 9.84 -10.09 11.29
N LYS A 216 10.06 -10.02 9.97
CA LYS A 216 11.35 -10.34 9.34
C LYS A 216 12.48 -9.40 9.79
N ALA A 217 12.18 -8.13 10.01
CA ALA A 217 13.12 -7.14 10.55
C ALA A 217 13.47 -7.40 12.03
N GLY A 218 12.80 -8.34 12.69
CA GLY A 218 13.11 -8.82 14.03
C GLY A 218 12.22 -8.24 15.14
N PHE A 219 11.07 -7.65 14.80
CA PHE A 219 10.06 -7.30 15.81
C PHE A 219 9.26 -8.55 16.20
N SER A 220 9.24 -8.87 17.49
CA SER A 220 8.62 -10.11 18.00
C SER A 220 7.10 -9.99 18.16
N SER A 221 6.61 -8.78 18.39
CA SER A 221 5.19 -8.47 18.57
C SER A 221 4.85 -7.24 17.74
N VAL A 222 4.09 -7.45 16.66
CA VAL A 222 3.72 -6.39 15.70
C VAL A 222 2.22 -6.39 15.50
N THR A 223 1.63 -5.20 15.56
CA THR A 223 0.24 -4.99 15.16
C THR A 223 0.16 -3.84 14.16
N GLY A 224 -0.48 -4.07 13.03
CA GLY A 224 -0.74 -3.04 12.03
C GLY A 224 -1.94 -2.18 12.40
N VAL A 225 -1.85 -0.88 12.13
CA VAL A 225 -3.00 0.04 12.07
C VAL A 225 -3.13 0.62 10.66
N GLY A 226 -4.23 0.30 10.00
CA GLY A 226 -4.52 0.71 8.62
C GLY A 226 -5.15 2.10 8.54
N ALA A 227 -4.47 3.04 7.89
CA ALA A 227 -5.01 4.32 7.49
C ALA A 227 -5.88 4.18 6.23
N PRO A 228 -7.00 4.90 6.14
CA PRO A 228 -7.91 4.79 5.01
C PRO A 228 -7.23 5.25 3.72
N THR A 229 -7.25 4.40 2.70
CA THR A 229 -6.74 4.79 1.38
C THR A 229 -7.77 5.68 0.66
N PRO A 230 -7.37 6.84 0.09
CA PRO A 230 -8.26 7.70 -0.69
C PRO A 230 -9.01 6.92 -1.75
N LEU A 231 -10.33 7.12 -1.85
CA LEU A 231 -11.19 6.25 -2.64
C LEU A 231 -10.79 6.17 -4.12
N TYR A 232 -10.37 7.30 -4.71
CA TYR A 232 -9.92 7.37 -6.10
C TYR A 232 -8.60 6.60 -6.38
N LEU A 233 -7.84 6.26 -5.33
CA LEU A 233 -6.61 5.46 -5.42
C LEU A 233 -6.83 4.01 -5.04
N ARG A 234 -7.87 3.71 -4.25
CA ARG A 234 -8.02 2.47 -3.49
C ARG A 234 -7.86 1.23 -4.35
N TYR A 235 -8.70 1.04 -5.36
CA TYR A 235 -8.72 -0.20 -6.12
C TYR A 235 -7.45 -0.39 -6.98
N ASN A 236 -6.86 0.70 -7.47
CA ASN A 236 -5.59 0.66 -8.19
C ASN A 236 -4.43 0.31 -7.23
N ALA A 237 -4.42 0.87 -6.03
CA ALA A 237 -3.44 0.53 -4.99
C ALA A 237 -3.58 -0.93 -4.52
N TRP A 238 -4.83 -1.41 -4.34
CA TRP A 238 -5.14 -2.79 -3.96
C TRP A 238 -4.72 -3.77 -5.06
N LEU A 239 -4.95 -3.44 -6.33
CA LEU A 239 -4.50 -4.26 -7.47
C LEU A 239 -2.97 -4.29 -7.55
N ARG A 240 -2.30 -3.15 -7.34
CA ARG A 240 -0.85 -3.12 -7.25
C ARG A 240 -0.35 -4.01 -6.10
N GLU A 241 -1.01 -3.97 -4.94
CA GLU A 241 -0.67 -4.80 -3.80
C GLU A 241 -0.89 -6.29 -4.07
N TYR A 242 -1.91 -6.69 -4.84
CA TYR A 242 -2.12 -8.08 -5.24
C TYR A 242 -0.88 -8.67 -5.91
N PHE A 243 -0.29 -7.94 -6.86
CA PHE A 243 0.93 -8.38 -7.54
C PHE A 243 2.16 -8.26 -6.62
N ALA A 244 2.26 -7.21 -5.82
CA ALA A 244 3.37 -7.04 -4.89
C ALA A 244 3.39 -8.15 -3.82
N TYR A 245 2.22 -8.61 -3.37
CA TYR A 245 2.08 -9.70 -2.42
C TYR A 245 2.51 -11.04 -3.03
N ILE A 246 2.08 -11.34 -4.26
CA ILE A 246 2.51 -12.55 -4.98
C ILE A 246 4.02 -12.52 -5.24
N SER A 247 4.56 -11.39 -5.69
CA SER A 247 6.00 -11.21 -5.96
C SER A 247 6.82 -11.42 -4.69
N GLY A 248 6.42 -10.79 -3.58
CA GLY A 248 7.15 -10.91 -2.32
C GLY A 248 7.12 -12.33 -1.75
N TRP A 249 6.02 -13.06 -1.92
CA TRP A 249 5.97 -14.50 -1.59
C TRP A 249 6.88 -15.33 -2.50
N ALA A 250 6.86 -15.10 -3.81
CA ALA A 250 7.68 -15.84 -4.76
C ALA A 250 9.19 -15.60 -4.58
N LEU A 251 9.57 -14.39 -4.15
CA LEU A 251 10.97 -13.99 -3.95
C LEU A 251 11.48 -14.20 -2.52
N GLY A 252 10.67 -14.71 -1.59
CA GLY A 252 11.07 -14.87 -0.18
C GLY A 252 11.33 -13.54 0.54
N GLU A 253 10.65 -12.47 0.12
CA GLU A 253 10.75 -11.16 0.76
C GLU A 253 10.18 -11.16 2.18
N TYR A 254 9.33 -12.13 2.52
CA TYR A 254 8.64 -12.29 3.82
C TYR A 254 8.71 -13.72 4.33
#